data_AF-A0AAN6MPK4-F1
#
_entry.id   AF-A0AAN6MPK4-F1
#
_cell.length_a   1.000
_cell.length_b   1.000
_cell.length_c   1.000
_cell.angle_alpha   90.00
_cell.angle_beta   90.00
_cell.angle_gamma   90.00
#
_symmetry.space_group_name_H-M   'P 1'
#
loop_
_entity.id
_entity.type
_entity.pdbx_description
1 polymer ?
#
loop_
_entity_poly.entity_id
_entity_poly.type
_entity_poly.pdbx_seq_one_letter_code
_entity_poly.pdbx_strand_id
1 'polypeptide(L)'
;MPELTTRPPASLTWPIQVGDLVVYFEIDSFLPKISRFWEFFTEPSETEVFRVKEGFRVRSIRHRKFLSQGLVFPLGDFPEINIPYEQRICSVGRTVATSELLSTSFAQLLGVEKWEFTDTAPNLPNLGRPPDFISMPGWHRIQDIERVIFARHNRKILWQITEKLDGVTMTVYKFAKDSHWATHVPALPADCPPSMQNEKSRYGVCGRLMDMIDREDNVYWQAARKSGILDKLRQVDMPNVAVQGELCGASIEGNTMKYPEGAHEFLAFSVWDIDRAGYLLPRDAAEWCEKHGIKYVPIVAYTTMGKFAHDVHDLLNKAEGQSKFGGVREGFVFKSVDGRMNFKVISNGWLTETGK
;
A
#
# COMPACT_ATOMS: atom_id res chain seq x y z
N MET A 1 -30.07 3.48 22.70
CA MET A 1 -29.34 3.56 21.41
C MET A 1 -30.36 4.01 20.39
N PRO A 2 -30.10 5.04 19.57
CA PRO A 2 -30.98 5.35 18.46
C PRO A 2 -30.87 4.24 17.40
N GLU A 3 -32.00 3.87 16.82
CA GLU A 3 -32.04 2.86 15.75
C GLU A 3 -31.25 3.38 14.54
N LEU A 4 -30.29 2.58 14.06
CA LEU A 4 -29.65 2.82 12.76
C LEU A 4 -30.75 2.76 11.68
N THR A 5 -30.81 3.79 10.84
CA THR A 5 -31.89 3.97 9.87
C THR A 5 -31.81 2.93 8.73
N THR A 6 -32.61 1.87 8.83
CA THR A 6 -32.64 0.71 7.91
C THR A 6 -33.51 0.91 6.66
N ARG A 7 -33.65 2.14 6.15
CA ARG A 7 -34.47 2.43 4.96
C ARG A 7 -33.68 3.17 3.87
N PRO A 8 -33.74 2.72 2.61
CA PRO A 8 -33.20 3.48 1.49
C PRO A 8 -33.98 4.80 1.32
N PRO A 9 -33.32 5.90 0.89
CA PRO A 9 -33.99 7.17 0.68
C PRO A 9 -35.03 7.05 -0.45
N ALA A 10 -36.23 7.59 -0.20
CA ALA A 10 -37.40 7.45 -1.09
C ALA A 10 -37.30 8.18 -2.44
N SER A 11 -36.19 8.85 -2.72
CA SER A 11 -35.90 9.57 -3.96
C SER A 11 -34.40 9.66 -4.19
N LEU A 12 -33.92 9.17 -5.34
CA LEU A 12 -32.48 9.11 -5.67
C LEU A 12 -31.90 10.47 -6.15
N THR A 13 -32.31 11.57 -5.52
CA THR A 13 -31.72 12.91 -5.71
C THR A 13 -30.59 13.11 -4.72
N TRP A 14 -29.36 12.81 -5.14
CA TRP A 14 -28.15 12.95 -4.32
C TRP A 14 -27.88 14.43 -4.02
N PRO A 15 -28.08 14.94 -2.79
CA PRO A 15 -28.19 16.38 -2.55
C PRO A 15 -26.83 16.99 -2.15
N ILE A 16 -25.73 16.53 -2.75
CA ILE A 16 -24.37 17.02 -2.46
C ILE A 16 -24.03 18.19 -3.40
N GLN A 17 -23.63 19.32 -2.82
CA GLN A 17 -23.18 20.52 -3.51
C GLN A 17 -21.69 20.81 -3.24
N VAL A 18 -21.10 21.71 -4.04
CA VAL A 18 -19.71 22.13 -3.86
C VAL A 18 -19.59 22.93 -2.55
N GLY A 19 -18.84 22.38 -1.60
CA GLY A 19 -18.64 22.95 -0.27
C GLY A 19 -19.22 22.11 0.87
N ASP A 20 -20.05 21.10 0.56
CA ASP A 20 -20.60 20.19 1.55
C ASP A 20 -19.53 19.27 2.15
N LEU A 21 -19.72 18.91 3.42
CA LEU A 21 -18.93 17.88 4.10
C LEU A 21 -19.53 16.50 3.82
N VAL A 22 -18.65 15.58 3.45
CA VAL A 22 -19.01 14.22 3.02
C VAL A 22 -18.13 13.20 3.73
N VAL A 23 -18.66 11.99 3.92
CA VAL A 23 -17.82 10.83 4.25
C VAL A 23 -17.35 10.23 2.93
N TYR A 24 -16.04 10.23 2.71
CA TYR A 24 -15.39 9.68 1.51
C TYR A 24 -14.66 8.39 1.84
N PHE A 25 -14.95 7.34 1.10
CA PHE A 25 -14.25 6.06 1.14
C PHE A 25 -13.36 5.97 -0.10
N GLU A 26 -12.05 5.88 0.11
CA GLU A 26 -11.08 5.70 -0.98
C GLU A 26 -11.25 4.33 -1.66
N ILE A 27 -10.73 4.16 -2.88
CA ILE A 27 -10.60 2.82 -3.46
C ILE A 27 -9.66 1.96 -2.59
N ASP A 28 -9.87 0.64 -2.65
CA ASP A 28 -9.35 -0.36 -1.70
C ASP A 28 -9.98 -0.27 -0.29
N SER A 29 -11.01 0.54 -0.06
CA SER A 29 -11.86 0.41 1.15
C SER A 29 -12.74 -0.84 1.05
N PHE A 30 -12.73 -1.67 2.09
CA PHE A 30 -13.64 -2.80 2.28
C PHE A 30 -14.73 -2.43 3.29
N LEU A 31 -15.95 -2.25 2.80
CA LEU A 31 -17.12 -1.85 3.57
C LEU A 31 -17.88 -3.10 4.03
N PRO A 32 -18.04 -3.37 5.34
CA PRO A 32 -18.74 -4.56 5.80
C PRO A 32 -20.24 -4.52 5.43
N LYS A 33 -20.82 -5.66 5.07
CA LYS A 33 -22.23 -5.78 4.68
C LYS A 33 -23.14 -5.77 5.91
N ILE A 34 -23.49 -4.58 6.38
CA ILE A 34 -24.22 -4.34 7.64
C ILE A 34 -25.45 -3.42 7.50
N SER A 35 -26.08 -3.37 6.32
CA SER A 35 -27.27 -2.53 6.05
C SER A 35 -27.11 -1.06 6.42
N ARG A 36 -25.94 -0.53 6.06
CA ARG A 36 -25.50 0.84 6.33
C ARG A 36 -24.99 1.55 5.08
N PHE A 37 -24.04 0.94 4.37
CA PHE A 37 -23.48 1.46 3.12
C PHE A 37 -24.43 1.22 1.92
N TRP A 38 -25.74 1.12 2.20
CA TRP A 38 -26.90 0.65 1.40
C TRP A 38 -26.70 -0.35 0.22
N GLU A 39 -25.57 -1.09 0.17
CA GLU A 39 -25.31 -2.48 -0.30
C GLU A 39 -25.51 -2.99 -1.77
N PHE A 40 -24.70 -2.78 -2.82
CA PHE A 40 -23.71 -1.75 -3.17
C PHE A 40 -24.08 -0.39 -2.63
N PHE A 41 -25.37 -0.08 -2.47
CA PHE A 41 -26.38 0.42 -3.40
C PHE A 41 -27.23 -0.52 -4.32
N THR A 42 -27.21 -1.86 -4.12
CA THR A 42 -28.13 -2.96 -4.59
C THR A 42 -28.44 -3.09 -6.10
N GLU A 43 -29.09 -4.17 -6.58
CA GLU A 43 -28.60 -5.56 -6.69
C GLU A 43 -28.80 -6.02 -8.16
N PRO A 44 -28.01 -6.97 -8.70
CA PRO A 44 -26.91 -7.66 -8.07
C PRO A 44 -25.67 -6.78 -8.05
N SER A 45 -25.15 -6.56 -6.84
CA SER A 45 -23.87 -5.90 -6.61
C SER A 45 -22.87 -6.92 -6.09
N GLU A 46 -21.67 -6.96 -6.67
CA GLU A 46 -20.62 -7.90 -6.26
C GLU A 46 -20.21 -7.66 -4.79
N THR A 47 -20.39 -8.69 -3.96
CA THR A 47 -19.76 -8.77 -2.63
C THR A 47 -18.51 -9.65 -2.68
N GLU A 48 -17.59 -9.38 -1.75
CA GLU A 48 -16.38 -10.18 -1.55
C GLU A 48 -16.33 -10.71 -0.10
N VAL A 49 -15.68 -11.86 0.09
CA VAL A 49 -15.30 -12.35 1.42
C VAL A 49 -13.86 -11.96 1.70
N PHE A 50 -13.65 -10.99 2.60
CA PHE A 50 -12.33 -10.57 3.06
C PHE A 50 -12.20 -10.86 4.56
N ARG A 51 -11.16 -11.61 4.96
CA ARG A 51 -10.90 -11.99 6.37
C ARG A 51 -12.16 -12.55 7.08
N VAL A 52 -12.81 -13.53 6.45
CA VAL A 52 -14.07 -14.17 6.87
C VAL A 52 -15.30 -13.25 7.04
N LYS A 53 -15.23 -11.99 6.60
CA LYS A 53 -16.36 -11.04 6.57
C LYS A 53 -16.86 -10.85 5.14
N GLU A 54 -18.17 -10.80 4.95
CA GLU A 54 -18.78 -10.36 3.69
C GLU A 54 -18.86 -8.82 3.63
N GLY A 55 -18.58 -8.24 2.47
CA GLY A 55 -18.59 -6.79 2.27
C GLY A 55 -18.41 -6.37 0.82
N PHE A 56 -18.29 -5.06 0.62
CA PHE A 56 -18.12 -4.42 -0.68
C PHE A 56 -16.72 -3.82 -0.78
N ARG A 57 -16.00 -4.12 -1.85
CA ARG A 57 -14.74 -3.44 -2.17
C ARG A 57 -15.02 -2.21 -3.02
N VAL A 58 -14.59 -1.04 -2.54
CA VAL A 58 -14.57 0.19 -3.34
C VAL A 58 -13.44 0.07 -4.36
N ARG A 59 -13.76 0.05 -5.65
CA ARG A 59 -12.85 -0.08 -6.79
C ARG A 59 -12.94 1.14 -7.71
N SER A 60 -12.02 1.29 -8.67
CA SER A 60 -12.24 2.21 -9.79
C SER A 60 -13.30 1.66 -10.73
N ILE A 61 -14.30 2.47 -11.09
CA ILE A 61 -15.38 2.07 -12.00
C ILE A 61 -15.45 3.07 -13.16
N ARG A 62 -15.50 2.58 -14.40
CA ARG A 62 -15.69 3.43 -15.58
C ARG A 62 -17.13 3.38 -16.07
N HIS A 63 -17.87 4.46 -15.86
CA HIS A 63 -19.23 4.60 -16.36
C HIS A 63 -19.26 5.45 -17.64
N ARG A 64 -19.42 4.79 -18.79
CA ARG A 64 -19.31 5.39 -20.14
C ARG A 64 -17.93 6.07 -20.31
N LYS A 65 -17.90 7.39 -20.47
CA LYS A 65 -16.66 8.18 -20.63
C LYS A 65 -16.06 8.67 -19.30
N PHE A 66 -16.77 8.51 -18.18
CA PHE A 66 -16.37 9.03 -16.89
C PHE A 66 -15.71 7.95 -16.03
N LEU A 67 -14.63 8.30 -15.37
CA LEU A 67 -14.00 7.51 -14.32
C LEU A 67 -14.60 7.91 -12.97
N SER A 68 -15.00 6.93 -12.18
CA SER A 68 -15.45 7.09 -10.79
C SER A 68 -14.47 6.37 -9.88
N GLN A 69 -13.95 7.05 -8.88
CA GLN A 69 -13.00 6.53 -7.90
C GLN A 69 -13.45 6.93 -6.51
N GLY A 70 -13.50 5.95 -5.61
CA GLY A 70 -14.03 6.11 -4.27
C GLY A 70 -15.56 6.13 -4.21
N LEU A 71 -16.09 6.30 -3.00
CA LEU A 71 -17.52 6.39 -2.71
C LEU A 71 -17.76 7.56 -1.75
N VAL A 72 -18.72 8.43 -2.07
CA VAL A 72 -19.11 9.57 -1.21
C VAL A 72 -20.48 9.33 -0.60
N PHE A 73 -20.68 9.79 0.64
CA PHE A 73 -21.98 9.91 1.29
C PHE A 73 -22.12 11.29 1.95
N PRO A 74 -23.33 11.86 2.04
CA PRO A 74 -23.60 13.00 2.91
C PRO A 74 -23.14 12.72 4.36
N LEU A 75 -22.55 13.72 5.04
CA LEU A 75 -22.16 13.58 6.45
C LEU A 75 -23.35 13.27 7.37
N GLY A 76 -24.56 13.71 6.98
CA GLY A 76 -25.81 13.45 7.72
C GLY A 76 -26.18 11.98 7.87
N ASP A 77 -25.72 11.10 6.96
CA ASP A 77 -25.97 9.65 7.00
C ASP A 77 -25.12 8.95 8.09
N PHE A 78 -24.23 9.69 8.75
CA PHE A 78 -23.28 9.20 9.76
C PHE A 78 -23.47 9.97 11.07
N PRO A 79 -24.58 9.76 11.81
CA PRO A 79 -24.88 10.52 13.02
C PRO A 79 -23.81 10.38 14.12
N GLU A 80 -23.07 9.28 14.18
CA GLU A 80 -21.94 9.11 15.12
C GLU A 80 -20.69 9.92 14.74
N ILE A 81 -20.66 10.52 13.53
CA ILE A 81 -19.65 11.50 13.12
C ILE A 81 -20.25 12.92 13.22
N ASN A 82 -21.45 13.10 12.67
CA ASN A 82 -22.10 14.40 12.55
C ASN A 82 -22.50 15.01 13.91
N ILE A 83 -23.00 14.22 14.85
CA ILE A 83 -23.42 14.73 16.17
C ILE A 83 -22.19 15.18 17.00
N PRO A 84 -21.10 14.40 17.14
CA PRO A 84 -19.88 14.90 17.77
C PRO A 84 -19.28 16.12 17.07
N TYR A 85 -19.38 16.20 15.74
CA TYR A 85 -18.91 17.36 14.98
C TYR A 85 -19.69 18.65 15.34
N GLU A 86 -21.03 18.63 15.33
CA GLU A 86 -21.84 19.79 15.72
C GLU A 86 -21.60 20.19 17.20
N GLN A 87 -21.45 19.21 18.11
CA GLN A 87 -21.04 19.48 19.49
C GLN A 87 -19.65 20.13 19.58
N ARG A 88 -18.72 19.73 18.71
CA ARG A 88 -17.37 20.30 18.62
C ARG A 88 -17.40 21.74 18.09
N ILE A 89 -18.26 22.06 17.12
CA ILE A 89 -18.49 23.44 16.65
C ILE A 89 -18.88 24.35 17.82
N CYS A 90 -19.80 23.93 18.68
CA CYS A 90 -20.21 24.70 19.87
C CYS A 90 -19.07 24.93 20.87
N SER A 91 -18.04 24.07 20.88
CA SER A 91 -16.95 24.09 21.86
C SER A 91 -15.71 24.85 21.39
N VAL A 92 -15.35 24.76 20.10
CA VAL A 92 -14.10 25.37 19.54
C VAL A 92 -14.33 26.26 18.31
N GLY A 93 -15.58 26.46 17.92
CA GLY A 93 -15.95 27.19 16.71
C GLY A 93 -15.79 26.36 15.44
N ARG A 94 -16.53 26.75 14.38
CA ARG A 94 -16.66 25.96 13.15
C ARG A 94 -15.31 25.69 12.47
N THR A 95 -14.46 26.69 12.29
CA THR A 95 -13.18 26.56 11.57
C THR A 95 -12.26 25.49 12.18
N VAL A 96 -12.14 25.46 13.52
CA VAL A 96 -11.30 24.48 14.21
C VAL A 96 -11.94 23.09 14.13
N ALA A 97 -13.23 22.97 14.44
CA ALA A 97 -13.96 21.71 14.37
C ALA A 97 -13.93 21.08 12.96
N THR A 98 -14.08 21.88 11.89
CA THR A 98 -13.99 21.39 10.51
C THR A 98 -12.57 20.95 10.16
N SER A 99 -11.54 21.66 10.63
CA SER A 99 -10.15 21.26 10.41
C SER A 99 -9.81 19.94 11.12
N GLU A 100 -10.30 19.74 12.34
CA GLU A 100 -10.15 18.49 13.08
C GLU A 100 -10.88 17.34 12.36
N LEU A 101 -12.14 17.56 11.95
CA LEU A 101 -12.95 16.60 11.21
C LEU A 101 -12.26 16.12 9.93
N LEU A 102 -11.78 17.05 9.10
CA LEU A 102 -11.09 16.74 7.83
C LEU A 102 -9.74 16.06 8.01
N SER A 103 -9.16 16.09 9.21
CA SER A 103 -7.91 15.38 9.55
C SER A 103 -8.14 14.00 10.20
N THR A 104 -9.40 13.63 10.47
CA THR A 104 -9.75 12.42 11.22
C THR A 104 -10.15 11.27 10.30
N SER A 105 -9.58 10.08 10.51
CA SER A 105 -10.04 8.85 9.86
C SER A 105 -11.13 8.17 10.70
N PHE A 106 -12.25 7.84 10.07
CA PHE A 106 -13.38 7.14 10.70
C PHE A 106 -13.39 5.63 10.40
N ALA A 107 -12.35 5.09 9.76
CA ALA A 107 -12.32 3.68 9.34
C ALA A 107 -12.62 2.69 10.47
N GLN A 108 -12.00 2.86 11.64
CA GLN A 108 -12.25 2.02 12.82
C GLN A 108 -13.68 2.17 13.36
N LEU A 109 -14.23 3.39 13.40
CA LEU A 109 -15.59 3.67 13.86
C LEU A 109 -16.64 3.01 12.97
N LEU A 110 -16.39 2.99 11.66
CA LEU A 110 -17.31 2.48 10.64
C LEU A 110 -17.08 1.00 10.31
N GLY A 111 -16.11 0.35 10.95
CA GLY A 111 -15.73 -1.04 10.67
C GLY A 111 -15.12 -1.26 9.28
N VAL A 112 -14.66 -0.20 8.62
CA VAL A 112 -14.05 -0.25 7.30
C VAL A 112 -12.61 -0.72 7.43
N GLU A 113 -12.28 -1.77 6.68
CA GLU A 113 -10.91 -2.27 6.56
C GLU A 113 -10.32 -1.83 5.23
N LYS A 114 -9.00 -1.79 5.13
CA LYS A 114 -8.34 -1.70 3.83
C LYS A 114 -8.27 -3.10 3.23
N TRP A 115 -8.81 -3.27 2.03
CA TRP A 115 -8.62 -4.48 1.23
C TRP A 115 -7.14 -4.60 0.86
N GLU A 116 -6.55 -5.75 1.17
CA GLU A 116 -5.20 -6.12 0.74
C GLU A 116 -5.21 -7.60 0.35
N PHE A 117 -4.48 -7.97 -0.71
CA PHE A 117 -4.45 -9.34 -1.20
C PHE A 117 -3.90 -10.32 -0.16
N THR A 118 -4.66 -11.38 0.12
CA THR A 118 -4.30 -12.44 1.08
C THR A 118 -3.82 -13.69 0.35
N ASP A 119 -2.56 -13.65 -0.07
CA ASP A 119 -1.87 -14.71 -0.83
C ASP A 119 -1.71 -16.04 -0.04
N THR A 120 -1.64 -15.94 1.28
CA THR A 120 -1.41 -17.10 2.14
C THR A 120 -2.72 -17.79 2.47
N ALA A 121 -2.81 -19.09 2.19
CA ALA A 121 -3.87 -19.94 2.72
C ALA A 121 -4.02 -19.72 4.24
N PRO A 122 -5.24 -19.53 4.77
CA PRO A 122 -5.47 -18.95 6.10
C PRO A 122 -4.95 -19.76 7.29
N ASN A 123 -4.41 -20.95 7.05
CA ASN A 123 -3.91 -21.90 8.04
C ASN A 123 -2.38 -22.12 7.97
N LEU A 124 -1.62 -21.33 7.19
CA LEU A 124 -0.17 -21.48 7.13
C LEU A 124 0.50 -21.04 8.46
N PRO A 125 1.36 -21.88 9.07
CA PRO A 125 2.15 -21.50 10.23
C PRO A 125 3.00 -20.25 9.96
N ASN A 126 2.96 -19.31 10.88
CA ASN A 126 3.59 -18.01 10.76
C ASN A 126 4.09 -17.51 12.12
N LEU A 127 4.89 -16.45 12.09
CA LEU A 127 5.50 -15.82 13.26
C LEU A 127 4.69 -14.61 13.77
N GLY A 128 3.41 -14.49 13.37
CA GLY A 128 2.57 -13.35 13.68
C GLY A 128 2.83 -12.15 12.76
N ARG A 129 2.77 -10.94 13.31
CA ARG A 129 2.94 -9.68 12.56
C ARG A 129 4.40 -9.51 12.09
N PRO A 130 4.65 -8.70 11.04
CA PRO A 130 5.99 -8.28 10.66
C PRO A 130 6.72 -7.59 11.83
N PRO A 131 8.06 -7.66 11.90
CA PRO A 131 8.82 -7.02 12.98
C PRO A 131 8.56 -5.51 13.07
N ASP A 132 8.30 -5.02 14.30
CA ASP A 132 7.89 -3.64 14.56
C ASP A 132 8.99 -2.59 14.26
N PHE A 133 10.25 -3.01 14.36
CA PHE A 133 11.43 -2.22 13.99
C PHE A 133 11.66 -2.05 12.48
N ILE A 134 10.79 -2.60 11.63
CA ILE A 134 10.82 -2.39 10.17
C ILE A 134 9.59 -1.56 9.75
N SER A 135 9.82 -0.30 9.36
CA SER A 135 8.73 0.54 8.85
C SER A 135 8.20 -0.01 7.52
N MET A 136 6.90 -0.26 7.44
CA MET A 136 6.27 -0.76 6.20
C MET A 136 5.91 0.41 5.26
N PRO A 137 6.11 0.27 3.94
CA PRO A 137 5.92 1.35 2.99
C PRO A 137 4.43 1.65 2.76
N GLY A 138 4.04 2.88 3.10
CA GLY A 138 2.72 3.45 2.83
C GLY A 138 2.86 4.88 2.33
N TRP A 139 2.75 5.09 1.02
CA TRP A 139 2.90 6.40 0.39
C TRP A 139 1.58 6.90 -0.19
N HIS A 140 1.33 8.20 -0.02
CA HIS A 140 0.16 8.92 -0.53
C HIS A 140 0.02 8.79 -2.05
N ARG A 141 -1.22 8.81 -2.53
CA ARG A 141 -1.52 9.04 -3.95
C ARG A 141 -1.27 10.52 -4.26
N ILE A 142 -0.92 10.86 -5.50
CA ILE A 142 -0.72 12.28 -5.87
C ILE A 142 -1.96 13.14 -5.62
N GLN A 143 -3.16 12.58 -5.81
CA GLN A 143 -4.45 13.23 -5.56
C GLN A 143 -4.54 13.82 -4.14
N ASP A 144 -3.96 13.14 -3.14
CA ASP A 144 -4.06 13.51 -1.73
C ASP A 144 -3.14 14.69 -1.38
N ILE A 145 -2.06 14.89 -2.15
CA ILE A 145 -0.95 15.80 -1.82
C ILE A 145 -0.56 16.76 -2.96
N GLU A 146 -1.41 16.94 -3.98
CA GLU A 146 -1.20 17.81 -5.14
C GLU A 146 -0.59 19.16 -4.77
N ARG A 147 -1.26 19.86 -3.84
CA ARG A 147 -0.88 21.22 -3.40
C ARG A 147 0.53 21.27 -2.82
N VAL A 148 0.99 20.18 -2.20
CA VAL A 148 2.33 20.06 -1.62
C VAL A 148 3.34 19.78 -2.74
N ILE A 149 3.08 18.82 -3.62
CA ILE A 149 4.01 18.41 -4.68
C ILE A 149 4.23 19.53 -5.71
N PHE A 150 3.17 20.23 -6.13
CA PHE A 150 3.25 21.28 -7.14
C PHE A 150 3.52 22.68 -6.57
N ALA A 151 3.71 22.81 -5.25
CA ALA A 151 4.12 24.07 -4.62
C ALA A 151 5.42 24.61 -5.25
N ARG A 152 5.50 25.93 -5.44
CA ARG A 152 6.61 26.61 -6.15
C ARG A 152 8.00 26.27 -5.59
N HIS A 153 8.11 26.04 -4.28
CA HIS A 153 9.36 25.66 -3.62
C HIS A 153 9.71 24.17 -3.84
N ASN A 154 8.71 23.27 -3.88
CA ASN A 154 8.91 21.83 -4.07
C ASN A 154 9.15 21.42 -5.53
N ARG A 155 8.78 22.27 -6.52
CA ARG A 155 9.04 22.02 -7.95
C ARG A 155 10.51 21.77 -8.31
N LYS A 156 11.47 22.21 -7.48
CA LYS A 156 12.92 22.00 -7.64
C LYS A 156 13.48 20.77 -6.91
N ILE A 157 12.69 20.08 -6.07
CA ILE A 157 13.11 18.83 -5.44
C ILE A 157 13.47 17.82 -6.52
N LEU A 158 14.61 17.16 -6.36
CA LEU A 158 15.07 16.07 -7.23
C LEU A 158 14.44 14.76 -6.78
N TRP A 159 13.85 14.03 -7.71
CA TRP A 159 13.16 12.76 -7.47
C TRP A 159 13.87 11.63 -8.19
N GLN A 160 13.99 10.48 -7.52
CA GLN A 160 14.06 9.19 -8.21
C GLN A 160 12.63 8.80 -8.59
N ILE A 161 12.43 8.50 -9.87
CA ILE A 161 11.16 7.99 -10.40
C ILE A 161 11.38 6.54 -10.79
N THR A 162 10.56 5.63 -10.27
CA THR A 162 10.57 4.21 -10.66
C THR A 162 9.21 3.80 -11.19
N GLU A 163 9.16 2.75 -12.01
CA GLU A 163 7.89 2.08 -12.30
C GLU A 163 7.28 1.57 -10.98
N LYS A 164 5.97 1.72 -10.82
CA LYS A 164 5.22 0.96 -9.83
C LYS A 164 4.85 -0.37 -10.47
N LEU A 165 5.18 -1.46 -9.78
CA LEU A 165 4.92 -2.83 -10.22
C LEU A 165 3.66 -3.36 -9.52
N ASP A 166 2.84 -4.09 -10.28
CA ASP A 166 1.66 -4.79 -9.76
C ASP A 166 2.09 -6.13 -9.16
N GLY A 167 2.21 -6.15 -7.85
CA GLY A 167 2.55 -7.34 -7.09
C GLY A 167 2.15 -7.15 -5.64
N VAL A 168 2.84 -7.87 -4.75
CA VAL A 168 2.64 -7.76 -3.32
C VAL A 168 3.92 -7.31 -2.62
N THR A 169 3.79 -6.45 -1.62
CA THR A 169 4.95 -5.97 -0.86
C THR A 169 5.58 -7.13 -0.08
N MET A 170 6.85 -7.39 -0.35
CA MET A 170 7.69 -8.39 0.31
C MET A 170 8.89 -7.69 0.96
N THR A 171 9.22 -8.10 2.18
CA THR A 171 10.42 -7.67 2.88
C THR A 171 11.26 -8.89 3.21
N VAL A 172 12.55 -8.85 2.87
CA VAL A 172 13.53 -9.84 3.33
C VAL A 172 14.49 -9.15 4.28
N TYR A 173 14.60 -9.65 5.51
CA TYR A 173 15.39 -9.02 6.55
C TYR A 173 16.44 -9.96 7.14
N LYS A 174 17.47 -9.35 7.73
CA LYS A 174 18.54 -9.98 8.49
C LYS A 174 18.75 -9.15 9.76
N PHE A 175 18.96 -9.82 10.90
CA PHE A 175 19.49 -9.18 12.10
C PHE A 175 20.43 -10.12 12.85
N ALA A 176 21.37 -9.57 13.62
CA ALA A 176 22.33 -10.31 14.43
C ALA A 176 21.68 -10.84 15.72
N LYS A 177 21.93 -12.10 16.07
CA LYS A 177 21.24 -12.81 17.17
C LYS A 177 21.57 -12.25 18.56
N ASP A 178 22.71 -11.59 18.69
CA ASP A 178 23.18 -10.87 19.87
C ASP A 178 22.70 -9.40 19.93
N SER A 179 22.05 -8.90 18.86
CA SER A 179 21.43 -7.58 18.88
C SER A 179 20.14 -7.58 19.71
N HIS A 180 19.81 -6.42 20.29
CA HIS A 180 18.59 -6.22 21.07
C HIS A 180 17.31 -6.47 20.25
N TRP A 181 17.36 -6.35 18.91
CA TRP A 181 16.24 -6.68 18.01
C TRP A 181 15.76 -8.13 18.13
N ALA A 182 16.59 -9.04 18.65
CA ALA A 182 16.20 -10.43 18.90
C ALA A 182 15.04 -10.58 19.90
N THR A 183 14.81 -9.60 20.79
CA THR A 183 13.69 -9.63 21.77
C THR A 183 12.37 -9.11 21.18
N HIS A 184 12.41 -8.42 20.03
CA HIS A 184 11.24 -7.83 19.38
C HIS A 184 10.49 -8.81 18.44
N VAL A 185 11.02 -10.02 18.25
CA VAL A 185 10.40 -11.05 17.40
C VAL A 185 10.21 -12.36 18.15
N PRO A 186 9.14 -13.14 17.86
CA PRO A 186 8.96 -14.45 18.48
C PRO A 186 10.13 -15.39 18.18
N ALA A 187 10.47 -16.26 19.14
CA ALA A 187 11.47 -17.31 18.93
C ALA A 187 11.10 -18.18 17.71
N LEU A 188 12.10 -18.64 16.97
CA LEU A 188 11.87 -19.58 15.87
C LEU A 188 11.48 -20.97 16.42
N PRO A 189 10.59 -21.72 15.73
CA PRO A 189 10.33 -23.12 16.03
C PRO A 189 11.61 -23.97 16.05
N ALA A 190 11.64 -25.03 16.86
CA ALA A 190 12.80 -25.90 16.98
C ALA A 190 13.14 -26.63 15.67
N ASP A 191 12.15 -26.84 14.81
CA ASP A 191 12.20 -27.44 13.48
C ASP A 191 12.31 -26.41 12.33
N CYS A 192 12.57 -25.13 12.64
CA CYS A 192 12.67 -24.10 11.60
C CYS A 192 13.81 -24.39 10.59
N PRO A 193 13.61 -24.12 9.28
CA PRO A 193 14.65 -24.39 8.29
C PRO A 193 15.94 -23.57 8.47
N PRO A 194 17.13 -24.13 8.13
CA PRO A 194 18.41 -23.42 8.21
C PRO A 194 18.52 -22.15 7.34
N SER A 195 17.57 -21.92 6.43
CA SER A 195 17.45 -20.66 5.70
C SER A 195 17.15 -19.47 6.63
N MET A 196 16.38 -19.69 7.70
CA MET A 196 15.92 -18.66 8.64
C MET A 196 16.98 -18.25 9.66
N GLN A 197 18.09 -18.97 9.81
CA GLN A 197 19.14 -18.60 10.76
C GLN A 197 20.49 -19.30 10.49
N ASN A 198 21.58 -18.63 10.84
CA ASN A 198 22.89 -19.26 11.03
C ASN A 198 23.39 -19.01 12.46
N GLU A 199 24.66 -19.29 12.76
CA GLU A 199 25.25 -19.07 14.10
C GLU A 199 25.12 -17.63 14.61
N LYS A 200 25.22 -16.63 13.71
CA LYS A 200 25.34 -15.20 14.06
C LYS A 200 24.09 -14.38 13.80
N SER A 201 23.23 -14.80 12.86
CA SER A 201 22.12 -13.98 12.37
C SER A 201 20.85 -14.80 12.19
N ARG A 202 19.71 -14.13 12.34
CA ARG A 202 18.39 -14.58 11.88
C ARG A 202 18.05 -13.86 10.58
N TYR A 203 17.32 -14.57 9.74
CA TYR A 203 16.75 -14.10 8.48
C TYR A 203 15.24 -14.32 8.52
N GLY A 204 14.47 -13.44 7.89
CA GLY A 204 13.03 -13.62 7.76
C GLY A 204 12.49 -13.01 6.48
N VAL A 205 11.28 -13.43 6.14
CA VAL A 205 10.55 -12.97 4.96
C VAL A 205 9.13 -12.67 5.41
N CYS A 206 8.74 -11.40 5.30
CA CYS A 206 7.43 -10.93 5.73
C CYS A 206 6.71 -10.17 4.62
N GLY A 207 5.37 -10.26 4.62
CA GLY A 207 4.49 -9.42 3.83
C GLY A 207 4.05 -8.20 4.63
N ARG A 208 2.95 -7.54 4.22
CA ARG A 208 2.35 -6.41 4.97
C ARG A 208 1.76 -6.80 6.31
N LEU A 209 1.24 -8.02 6.40
CA LEU A 209 0.39 -8.46 7.51
C LEU A 209 1.02 -9.56 8.37
N MET A 210 2.04 -10.24 7.86
CA MET A 210 2.53 -11.50 8.44
C MET A 210 4.02 -11.74 8.20
N ASP A 211 4.74 -12.18 9.22
CA ASP A 211 6.09 -12.76 9.13
C ASP A 211 5.99 -14.28 8.97
N MET A 212 6.61 -14.84 7.93
CA MET A 212 6.33 -16.20 7.45
C MET A 212 7.43 -17.18 7.86
N ILE A 213 7.02 -18.39 8.25
CA ILE A 213 7.95 -19.51 8.43
C ILE A 213 8.36 -20.02 7.04
N ASP A 214 9.64 -20.37 6.86
CA ASP A 214 10.09 -20.94 5.60
C ASP A 214 9.44 -22.32 5.37
N ARG A 215 8.77 -22.47 4.22
CA ARG A 215 8.18 -23.69 3.72
C ARG A 215 8.30 -23.77 2.19
N GLU A 216 8.13 -24.96 1.64
CA GLU A 216 8.12 -25.18 0.18
C GLU A 216 6.86 -24.60 -0.48
N ASP A 217 5.72 -24.62 0.22
CA ASP A 217 4.40 -24.14 -0.23
C ASP A 217 4.22 -22.60 -0.13
N ASN A 218 5.21 -21.87 0.40
CA ASN A 218 5.13 -20.42 0.57
C ASN A 218 5.85 -19.66 -0.57
N VAL A 219 5.09 -18.93 -1.39
CA VAL A 219 5.60 -18.21 -2.59
C VAL A 219 6.62 -17.11 -2.27
N TYR A 220 6.50 -16.43 -1.12
CA TYR A 220 7.48 -15.41 -0.69
C TYR A 220 8.85 -16.05 -0.39
N TRP A 221 8.86 -17.17 0.31
CA TRP A 221 10.08 -17.93 0.59
C TRP A 221 10.64 -18.62 -0.67
N GLN A 222 9.79 -19.11 -1.58
CA GLN A 222 10.22 -19.56 -2.92
C GLN A 222 10.94 -18.43 -3.68
N ALA A 223 10.39 -17.21 -3.68
CA ALA A 223 11.00 -16.05 -4.34
C ALA A 223 12.30 -15.60 -3.64
N ALA A 224 12.38 -15.67 -2.31
CA ALA A 224 13.60 -15.39 -1.54
C ALA A 224 14.73 -16.38 -1.88
N ARG A 225 14.41 -17.68 -2.00
CA ARG A 225 15.35 -18.70 -2.50
C ARG A 225 15.77 -18.42 -3.94
N LYS A 226 14.81 -18.29 -4.85
CA LYS A 226 15.05 -18.13 -6.30
C LYS A 226 15.85 -16.87 -6.66
N SER A 227 15.68 -15.78 -5.92
CA SER A 227 16.45 -14.55 -6.10
C SER A 227 17.86 -14.58 -5.48
N GLY A 228 18.18 -15.59 -4.65
CA GLY A 228 19.42 -15.71 -3.91
C GLY A 228 19.64 -14.60 -2.87
N ILE A 229 18.58 -13.87 -2.47
CA ILE A 229 18.72 -12.70 -1.59
C ILE A 229 19.19 -13.06 -0.19
N LEU A 230 18.85 -14.24 0.32
CA LEU A 230 19.33 -14.72 1.62
C LEU A 230 20.87 -14.88 1.63
N ASP A 231 21.46 -15.38 0.55
CA ASP A 231 22.92 -15.50 0.39
C ASP A 231 23.59 -14.14 0.21
N LYS A 232 22.94 -13.21 -0.49
CA LYS A 232 23.41 -11.83 -0.62
C LYS A 232 23.44 -11.13 0.76
N LEU A 233 22.38 -11.27 1.55
CA LEU A 233 22.32 -10.73 2.93
C LEU A 233 23.33 -11.40 3.88
N ARG A 234 23.67 -12.68 3.70
CA ARG A 234 24.78 -13.33 4.44
C ARG A 234 26.12 -12.63 4.20
N GLN A 235 26.33 -12.06 3.02
CA GLN A 235 27.59 -11.43 2.60
C GLN A 235 27.67 -9.92 2.85
N VAL A 236 26.54 -9.22 3.11
CA VAL A 236 26.58 -7.77 3.34
C VAL A 236 27.15 -7.42 4.72
N ASP A 237 28.02 -6.40 4.73
CA ASP A 237 28.56 -5.78 5.94
C ASP A 237 27.55 -4.79 6.57
N MET A 238 26.35 -5.32 6.82
CA MET A 238 25.31 -4.72 7.64
C MET A 238 24.74 -5.85 8.51
N PRO A 239 24.84 -5.77 9.84
CA PRO A 239 24.34 -6.82 10.74
C PRO A 239 22.82 -6.85 10.75
N ASN A 240 22.19 -5.67 10.74
CA ASN A 240 20.74 -5.48 10.87
C ASN A 240 20.22 -4.65 9.68
N VAL A 241 19.59 -5.31 8.71
CA VAL A 241 19.12 -4.69 7.46
C VAL A 241 17.85 -5.37 6.95
N ALA A 242 16.92 -4.60 6.38
CA ALA A 242 15.76 -5.11 5.67
C ALA A 242 15.69 -4.55 4.25
N VAL A 243 15.49 -5.43 3.26
CA VAL A 243 15.30 -5.07 1.86
C VAL A 243 13.82 -5.19 1.54
N GLN A 244 13.21 -4.06 1.16
CA GLN A 244 11.79 -4.00 0.80
C GLN A 244 11.66 -3.95 -0.72
N GLY A 245 10.77 -4.76 -1.26
CA GLY A 245 10.56 -4.91 -2.68
C GLY A 245 9.15 -5.39 -3.02
N GLU A 246 8.88 -5.46 -4.32
CA GLU A 246 7.66 -6.08 -4.83
C GLU A 246 7.97 -7.53 -5.19
N LEU A 247 7.16 -8.45 -4.67
CA LEU A 247 7.05 -9.80 -5.18
C LEU A 247 6.05 -9.78 -6.33
N CYS A 248 6.53 -10.10 -7.52
CA CYS A 248 5.75 -10.19 -8.76
C CYS A 248 5.75 -11.63 -9.26
N GLY A 249 4.72 -12.05 -9.99
CA GLY A 249 4.75 -13.35 -10.66
C GLY A 249 3.40 -13.85 -11.13
N ALA A 250 3.42 -15.06 -11.71
CA ALA A 250 2.29 -15.59 -12.45
C ALA A 250 1.04 -15.92 -11.63
N SER A 251 1.20 -16.23 -10.34
CA SER A 251 0.07 -16.42 -9.40
C SER A 251 -0.09 -15.25 -8.42
N ILE A 252 0.60 -14.13 -8.63
CA ILE A 252 0.47 -12.94 -7.79
C ILE A 252 -0.52 -11.98 -8.43
N GLU A 253 -1.53 -11.57 -7.66
CA GLU A 253 -2.52 -10.57 -8.09
C GLU A 253 -3.19 -10.98 -9.42
N GLY A 254 -3.39 -10.04 -10.36
CA GLY A 254 -3.91 -10.33 -11.70
C GLY A 254 -2.84 -10.67 -12.74
N ASN A 255 -1.58 -10.86 -12.34
CA ASN A 255 -0.41 -11.02 -13.23
C ASN A 255 -0.41 -10.03 -14.41
N THR A 256 -0.67 -8.74 -14.16
CA THR A 256 -0.84 -7.74 -15.24
C THR A 256 0.44 -7.54 -16.05
N MET A 257 1.59 -7.86 -15.45
CA MET A 257 2.92 -7.86 -16.07
C MET A 257 3.25 -9.14 -16.87
N LYS A 258 2.32 -10.09 -16.98
CA LYS A 258 2.40 -11.26 -17.88
C LYS A 258 3.63 -12.16 -17.65
N TYR A 259 3.97 -12.40 -16.38
CA TYR A 259 4.96 -13.41 -16.03
C TYR A 259 4.53 -14.80 -16.53
N PRO A 260 5.45 -15.61 -17.11
CA PRO A 260 5.16 -16.99 -17.51
C PRO A 260 4.74 -17.86 -16.32
N GLU A 261 3.94 -18.90 -16.56
CA GLU A 261 3.43 -19.78 -15.51
C GLU A 261 4.53 -20.29 -14.56
N GLY A 262 4.28 -20.23 -13.25
CA GLY A 262 5.25 -20.53 -12.19
C GLY A 262 6.39 -19.51 -12.01
N ALA A 263 6.54 -18.52 -12.88
CA ALA A 263 7.60 -17.52 -12.76
C ALA A 263 7.24 -16.45 -11.71
N HIS A 264 8.03 -16.44 -10.63
CA HIS A 264 8.05 -15.40 -9.61
C HIS A 264 9.39 -14.66 -9.57
N GLU A 265 9.37 -13.39 -9.20
CA GLU A 265 10.52 -12.49 -9.10
C GLU A 265 10.35 -11.48 -7.96
N PHE A 266 11.43 -11.22 -7.22
CA PHE A 266 11.49 -10.17 -6.19
C PHE A 266 12.34 -9.00 -6.70
N LEU A 267 11.78 -7.79 -6.63
CA LEU A 267 12.44 -6.55 -7.06
C LEU A 267 12.45 -5.52 -5.93
N ALA A 268 13.62 -5.21 -5.39
CA ALA A 268 13.79 -4.22 -4.34
C ALA A 268 13.40 -2.81 -4.80
N PHE A 269 12.75 -2.04 -3.93
CA PHE A 269 12.52 -0.60 -4.11
C PHE A 269 13.05 0.25 -2.94
N SER A 270 13.45 -0.37 -1.82
CA SER A 270 14.05 0.33 -0.68
C SER A 270 14.94 -0.60 0.16
N VAL A 271 15.84 0.01 0.93
CA VAL A 271 16.69 -0.65 1.93
C VAL A 271 16.54 0.11 3.24
N TRP A 272 16.21 -0.61 4.31
CA TRP A 272 16.02 -0.10 5.66
C TRP A 272 17.19 -0.54 6.53
N ASP A 273 17.94 0.44 7.03
CA ASP A 273 18.94 0.25 8.08
C ASP A 273 18.18 0.17 9.41
N ILE A 274 18.16 -1.03 10.00
CA ILE A 274 17.38 -1.33 11.21
C ILE A 274 17.98 -0.57 12.40
N ASP A 275 19.31 -0.50 12.51
CA ASP A 275 20.00 0.15 13.63
C ASP A 275 19.83 1.67 13.61
N ARG A 276 19.68 2.27 12.42
CA ARG A 276 19.32 3.70 12.27
C ARG A 276 17.82 3.98 12.35
N ALA A 277 16.99 2.94 12.37
CA ALA A 277 15.54 3.04 12.17
C ALA A 277 15.17 3.96 10.98
N GLY A 278 15.82 3.74 9.82
CA GLY A 278 15.68 4.63 8.67
C GLY A 278 16.00 3.99 7.33
N TYR A 279 15.40 4.54 6.27
CA TYR A 279 15.73 4.16 4.90
C TYR A 279 17.08 4.73 4.46
N LEU A 280 17.83 3.95 3.68
CA LEU A 280 18.88 4.50 2.82
C LEU A 280 18.25 5.47 1.81
N LEU A 281 18.99 6.52 1.42
CA LEU A 281 18.50 7.46 0.42
C LEU A 281 18.23 6.73 -0.91
N PRO A 282 17.28 7.17 -1.76
CA PRO A 282 16.82 6.38 -2.89
C PRO A 282 17.92 5.98 -3.89
N ARG A 283 18.93 6.86 -4.05
CA ARG A 283 20.14 6.58 -4.84
C ARG A 283 20.99 5.50 -4.19
N ASP A 284 21.41 5.74 -2.95
CA ASP A 284 22.24 4.84 -2.15
C ASP A 284 21.60 3.44 -2.04
N ALA A 285 20.28 3.36 -1.89
CA ALA A 285 19.53 2.10 -1.87
C ALA A 285 19.64 1.33 -3.21
N ALA A 286 19.54 2.02 -4.34
CA ALA A 286 19.67 1.41 -5.67
C ALA A 286 21.11 0.94 -5.93
N GLU A 287 22.10 1.79 -5.63
CA GLU A 287 23.53 1.50 -5.79
C GLU A 287 23.98 0.37 -4.82
N TRP A 288 23.41 0.32 -3.60
CA TRP A 288 23.61 -0.78 -2.65
C TRP A 288 22.99 -2.09 -3.15
N CYS A 289 21.78 -2.06 -3.74
CA CYS A 289 21.18 -3.25 -4.34
C CYS A 289 22.00 -3.77 -5.52
N GLU A 290 22.45 -2.89 -6.41
CA GLU A 290 23.32 -3.22 -7.55
C GLU A 290 24.64 -3.85 -7.08
N LYS A 291 25.33 -3.22 -6.12
CA LYS A 291 26.59 -3.73 -5.53
C LYS A 291 26.47 -5.16 -5.00
N HIS A 292 25.33 -5.54 -4.44
CA HIS A 292 25.09 -6.87 -3.87
C HIS A 292 24.30 -7.80 -4.82
N GLY A 293 24.11 -7.42 -6.08
CA GLY A 293 23.40 -8.23 -7.08
C GLY A 293 21.91 -8.46 -6.77
N ILE A 294 21.30 -7.58 -5.98
CA ILE A 294 19.87 -7.59 -5.68
C ILE A 294 19.16 -6.80 -6.79
N LYS A 295 18.18 -7.43 -7.45
CA LYS A 295 17.41 -6.77 -8.51
C LYS A 295 16.59 -5.62 -7.92
N TYR A 296 16.56 -4.49 -8.62
CA TYR A 296 15.85 -3.28 -8.23
C TYR A 296 14.72 -2.99 -9.22
N VAL A 297 13.65 -2.34 -8.77
CA VAL A 297 12.54 -1.89 -9.63
C VAL A 297 13.05 -0.97 -10.75
N PRO A 298 12.41 -0.94 -11.93
CA PRO A 298 12.90 -0.13 -13.05
C PRO A 298 12.94 1.35 -12.70
N ILE A 299 14.14 1.95 -12.71
CA ILE A 299 14.33 3.40 -12.59
C ILE A 299 14.00 4.04 -13.94
N VAL A 300 13.04 4.95 -13.93
CA VAL A 300 12.56 5.69 -15.11
C VAL A 300 13.38 6.95 -15.32
N ALA A 301 13.63 7.72 -14.26
CA ALA A 301 14.41 8.96 -14.34
C ALA A 301 14.92 9.43 -12.97
N TYR A 302 15.95 10.28 -13.00
CA TYR A 302 16.26 11.22 -11.92
C TYR A 302 16.01 12.64 -12.42
N THR A 303 14.99 13.33 -11.91
CA THR A 303 14.62 14.66 -12.41
C THR A 303 13.80 15.46 -11.39
N THR A 304 13.64 16.76 -11.63
CA THR A 304 12.85 17.67 -10.79
C THR A 304 11.39 17.69 -11.22
N MET A 305 10.45 17.81 -10.29
CA MET A 305 9.01 17.79 -10.62
C MET A 305 8.65 18.81 -11.72
N GLY A 306 9.13 20.05 -11.63
CA GLY A 306 8.87 21.09 -12.65
C GLY A 306 9.51 20.86 -14.03
N LYS A 307 10.30 19.80 -14.21
CA LYS A 307 10.75 19.29 -15.52
C LYS A 307 10.00 18.02 -15.95
N PHE A 308 9.45 17.26 -15.00
CA PHE A 308 8.77 16.00 -15.29
C PHE A 308 7.30 16.20 -15.64
N ALA A 309 6.57 17.01 -14.86
CA ALA A 309 5.16 17.29 -15.10
C ALA A 309 4.77 18.73 -14.70
N HIS A 310 3.74 19.25 -15.36
CA HIS A 310 3.21 20.59 -15.09
C HIS A 310 2.21 20.60 -13.92
N ASP A 311 1.33 19.61 -13.86
CA ASP A 311 0.25 19.44 -12.88
C ASP A 311 -0.07 17.94 -12.70
N VAL A 312 -1.10 17.62 -11.90
CA VAL A 312 -1.53 16.23 -11.65
C VAL A 312 -2.08 15.56 -12.90
N HIS A 313 -2.73 16.28 -13.81
CA HIS A 313 -3.30 15.69 -15.01
C HIS A 313 -2.19 15.22 -15.97
N ASP A 314 -1.19 16.07 -16.20
CA ASP A 314 0.02 15.72 -16.95
C ASP A 314 0.77 14.54 -16.29
N LEU A 315 0.84 14.51 -14.96
CA LEU A 315 1.48 13.43 -14.21
C LEU A 315 0.73 12.09 -14.32
N LEU A 316 -0.61 12.10 -14.26
CA LEU A 316 -1.46 10.93 -14.48
C LEU A 316 -1.33 10.42 -15.92
N ASN A 317 -1.38 11.32 -16.92
CA ASN A 317 -1.18 10.97 -18.33
C ASN A 317 0.19 10.31 -18.59
N LYS A 318 1.25 10.74 -17.89
CA LYS A 318 2.58 10.11 -17.95
C LYS A 318 2.63 8.75 -17.24
N ALA A 319 1.81 8.53 -16.21
CA ALA A 319 1.76 7.25 -15.51
C ALA A 319 1.17 6.14 -16.39
N GLU A 320 0.35 6.48 -17.39
CA GLU A 320 -0.13 5.57 -18.43
C GLU A 320 1.02 4.97 -19.29
N GLY A 321 0.81 3.75 -19.80
CA GLY A 321 1.72 3.09 -20.75
C GLY A 321 2.01 1.64 -20.40
N GLN A 322 2.98 1.04 -21.08
CA GLN A 322 3.39 -0.34 -20.81
C GLN A 322 4.44 -0.42 -19.70
N SER A 323 4.42 -1.53 -18.95
CA SER A 323 5.46 -1.88 -17.98
C SER A 323 6.69 -2.41 -18.71
N LYS A 324 7.89 -2.23 -18.15
CA LYS A 324 9.13 -2.83 -18.68
C LYS A 324 9.05 -4.37 -18.76
N PHE A 325 8.20 -4.99 -17.95
CA PHE A 325 7.98 -6.43 -17.93
C PHE A 325 6.92 -6.91 -18.94
N GLY A 326 6.21 -5.98 -19.59
CA GLY A 326 5.06 -6.25 -20.45
C GLY A 326 3.74 -5.92 -19.77
N GLY A 327 2.65 -5.87 -20.56
CA GLY A 327 1.33 -5.44 -20.07
C GLY A 327 1.25 -3.94 -19.75
N VAL A 328 0.12 -3.51 -19.19
CA VAL A 328 -0.09 -2.11 -18.78
C VAL A 328 0.58 -1.87 -17.43
N ARG A 329 1.29 -0.75 -17.30
CA ARG A 329 1.99 -0.37 -16.08
C ARG A 329 1.00 0.20 -15.05
N GLU A 330 1.10 -0.24 -13.80
CA GLU A 330 0.31 0.34 -12.71
C GLU A 330 0.57 1.84 -12.53
N GLY A 331 1.80 2.29 -12.72
CA GLY A 331 2.12 3.72 -12.75
C GLY A 331 3.55 3.98 -12.30
N PHE A 332 3.72 4.97 -11.42
CA PHE A 332 5.02 5.42 -10.93
C PHE A 332 5.07 5.58 -9.41
N VAL A 333 6.28 5.41 -8.89
CA VAL A 333 6.70 5.77 -7.54
C VAL A 333 7.68 6.93 -7.64
N PHE A 334 7.48 7.93 -6.79
CA PHE A 334 8.33 9.10 -6.64
C PHE A 334 8.94 9.11 -5.24
N LYS A 335 10.27 9.11 -5.17
CA LYS A 335 11.02 9.25 -3.91
C LYS A 335 11.97 10.43 -4.03
N SER A 336 11.85 11.42 -3.16
CA SER A 336 12.75 12.57 -3.16
C SER A 336 14.16 12.10 -2.80
N VAL A 337 15.18 12.61 -3.48
CA VAL A 337 16.57 12.11 -3.31
C VAL A 337 17.12 12.40 -1.90
N ASP A 338 16.53 13.35 -1.16
CA ASP A 338 16.80 13.61 0.26
C ASP A 338 15.98 12.75 1.24
N GLY A 339 15.15 11.83 0.74
CA GLY A 339 14.34 10.88 1.52
C GLY A 339 13.10 11.47 2.21
N ARG A 340 12.86 12.78 2.12
CA ARG A 340 11.85 13.49 2.91
C ARG A 340 10.41 13.34 2.43
N MET A 341 10.21 13.07 1.14
CA MET A 341 8.89 13.02 0.52
C MET A 341 8.81 11.83 -0.43
N ASN A 342 7.74 11.04 -0.30
CA ASN A 342 7.49 9.89 -1.15
C ASN A 342 6.00 9.83 -1.50
N PHE A 343 5.67 9.53 -2.76
CA PHE A 343 4.29 9.38 -3.23
C PHE A 343 4.20 8.47 -4.45
N LYS A 344 2.98 8.07 -4.79
CA LYS A 344 2.68 7.22 -5.96
C LYS A 344 1.67 7.88 -6.89
N VAL A 345 1.81 7.58 -8.18
CA VAL A 345 0.89 7.99 -9.25
C VAL A 345 0.41 6.71 -9.90
N ILE A 346 -0.89 6.44 -9.84
CA ILE A 346 -1.47 5.24 -10.43
C ILE A 346 -2.12 5.62 -11.77
N SER A 347 -1.85 4.83 -12.80
CA SER A 347 -2.49 4.89 -14.11
C SER A 347 -3.99 4.62 -13.96
N ASN A 348 -4.80 5.53 -14.52
CA ASN A 348 -6.24 5.38 -14.56
C ASN A 348 -6.66 4.35 -15.62
N GLY A 349 -5.87 4.20 -16.69
CA GLY A 349 -6.01 3.12 -17.66
C GLY A 349 -5.87 1.75 -17.01
N TRP A 350 -4.80 1.54 -16.24
CA TRP A 350 -4.53 0.31 -15.50
C TRP A 350 -5.64 0.02 -14.48
N LEU A 351 -5.99 0.97 -13.62
CA LEU A 351 -7.08 0.79 -12.64
C LEU A 351 -8.41 0.37 -13.29
N THR A 352 -8.70 0.92 -14.48
CA THR A 352 -9.88 0.54 -15.28
C THR A 352 -9.75 -0.87 -15.85
N GLU A 353 -8.58 -1.24 -16.39
CA GLU A 353 -8.33 -2.55 -17.02
C GLU A 353 -8.33 -3.69 -16.00
N THR A 354 -7.82 -3.45 -14.80
CA THR A 354 -7.71 -4.45 -13.72
C THR A 354 -8.91 -4.48 -12.78
N GLY A 355 -9.81 -3.49 -12.85
CA GLY A 355 -10.91 -3.32 -11.90
C GLY A 355 -10.45 -3.12 -10.45
N LYS A 356 -9.35 -2.37 -10.23
CA LYS A 356 -8.78 -2.10 -8.89
C LYS A 356 -9.22 -0.73 -8.36
#